data_AF-A0A8B9MH31-F1
#
_entry.id   AF-A0A8B9MH31-F1
#
_cell.length_a   1.000
_cell.length_b   1.000
_cell.length_c   1.000
_cell.angle_alpha   90.00
_cell.angle_beta   90.00
_cell.angle_gamma   90.00
#
_symmetry.space_group_name_H-M   'P 1'
#
loop_
_entity.id
_entity.type
_entity.pdbx_description
1 polymer ?
#
loop_
_entity_poly.entity_id
_entity_poly.type
_entity_poly.pdbx_seq_one_letter_code
_entity_poly.pdbx_strand_id
1 'polypeptide(L)'
;MGASGLCVDGNPAGFLDSKSTSCTRIFANLSKSCITDPALDAASYYRDFTVLKVPINDNIVQSMKVKVTAVAPPGAPHMKDSTCNNVVSEVIYEIEFSGTHGIQSVSVRFKVSNISENSGSSLQQHFTLHFWTRTLSHMLPRSGNPGYITGAPLLIANSGATQHMSILRSEGDGSCSQFIRHTVQFGRNMRTDCKLSLSPILEESNCSYIQQKLYKAFQGMNRAGDLAITGSAHSTQAEEWTTILIQKCSVQAVNCTSCCMVPVTLEIQILWMKVGLLSNPQAQILGARYFYQCHPLKLLSTSRVPLTTVVTFTDMTEWPEPPRGQPQMHWKLPFDFFFPFKVALNLERSYRGDLAGYFLLILIMSSILCF
;
A
#
# COMPACT_ATOMS: atom_id res chain seq x y z
N MET A 1 -2.21 5.16 15.35
CA MET A 1 -2.75 4.32 16.44
C MET A 1 -1.57 3.59 17.10
N GLY A 2 -1.46 3.59 18.42
CA GLY A 2 -0.45 2.76 19.11
C GLY A 2 -0.82 1.27 19.04
N ALA A 3 0.16 0.37 19.17
CA ALA A 3 -0.07 -1.09 19.11
C ALA A 3 -1.08 -1.63 20.15
N SER A 4 -1.37 -0.84 21.20
CA SER A 4 -2.32 -1.14 22.28
C SER A 4 -3.73 -0.58 22.05
N GLY A 5 -4.00 0.07 20.92
CA GLY A 5 -5.27 0.76 20.66
C GLY A 5 -5.47 2.09 21.39
N LEU A 6 -4.44 2.54 22.13
CA LEU A 6 -4.42 3.86 22.76
C LEU A 6 -4.04 4.96 21.77
N CYS A 7 -4.55 6.16 22.04
CA CYS A 7 -4.20 7.34 21.26
C CYS A 7 -2.73 7.73 21.48
N VAL A 8 -2.05 8.06 20.38
CA VAL A 8 -0.69 8.61 20.36
C VAL A 8 -0.71 9.85 19.49
N ASP A 9 -0.16 10.96 19.97
CA ASP A 9 -0.27 12.26 19.30
C ASP A 9 0.68 12.38 18.10
N GLY A 10 1.62 11.44 17.95
CA GLY A 10 2.49 11.29 16.77
C GLY A 10 1.95 10.24 15.80
N ASN A 11 0.96 10.60 14.98
CA ASN A 11 0.40 9.71 13.95
C ASN A 11 0.50 10.35 12.56
N PRO A 12 1.60 10.15 11.82
CA PRO A 12 1.77 10.78 10.52
C PRO A 12 0.73 10.27 9.53
N ALA A 13 0.15 11.19 8.76
CA ALA A 13 -0.78 10.88 7.69
C ALA A 13 -0.04 10.60 6.38
N GLY A 14 -0.44 9.54 5.67
CA GLY A 14 0.01 9.31 4.30
C GLY A 14 -0.68 10.27 3.33
N PHE A 15 0.08 10.83 2.38
CA PHE A 15 -0.51 11.63 1.31
C PHE A 15 -1.37 10.75 0.38
N LEU A 16 -2.60 11.19 0.08
CA LEU A 16 -3.61 10.43 -0.68
C LEU A 16 -4.11 9.14 -0.02
N ASP A 17 -3.78 8.93 1.25
CA ASP A 17 -4.20 7.77 2.01
C ASP A 17 -5.45 8.10 2.83
N SER A 18 -6.61 8.06 2.15
CA SER A 18 -7.90 8.28 2.83
C SER A 18 -8.17 7.15 3.82
N LYS A 19 -8.13 7.47 5.11
CA LYS A 19 -8.26 6.51 6.21
C LYS A 19 -9.11 7.06 7.34
N SER A 20 -9.72 6.13 8.05
CA SER A 20 -10.50 6.37 9.25
C SER A 20 -9.94 5.49 10.36
N THR A 21 -9.60 6.09 11.49
CA THR A 21 -8.95 5.42 12.61
C THR A 21 -9.61 5.82 13.92
N SER A 22 -9.73 4.87 14.84
CA SER A 22 -10.23 5.13 16.20
C SER A 22 -9.15 4.79 17.21
N CYS A 23 -9.09 5.52 18.30
CA CYS A 23 -8.23 5.19 19.44
C CYS A 23 -8.90 5.59 20.75
N THR A 24 -8.47 4.99 21.84
CA THR A 24 -8.98 5.33 23.17
C THR A 24 -7.94 6.13 23.94
N ARG A 25 -8.36 7.23 24.55
CA ARG A 25 -7.55 8.06 25.45
C ARG A 25 -8.03 7.83 26.87
N ILE A 26 -7.09 7.68 27.81
CA ILE A 26 -7.39 7.40 29.22
C ILE A 26 -6.84 8.56 30.05
N PHE A 27 -7.65 9.05 30.98
CA PHE A 27 -7.33 10.20 31.82
C PHE A 27 -7.07 9.75 33.25
N ALA A 28 -5.96 10.18 33.83
CA ALA A 28 -5.71 10.01 35.27
C ALA A 28 -6.52 11.00 36.11
N ASN A 29 -6.76 12.21 35.59
CA ASN A 29 -7.58 13.24 36.21
C ASN A 29 -8.29 14.04 35.10
N LEU A 30 -9.59 13.78 34.92
CA LEU A 30 -10.38 14.40 33.86
C LEU A 30 -10.50 15.92 34.05
N SER A 31 -10.74 16.37 35.29
CA SER A 31 -10.89 17.79 35.65
C SER A 31 -9.68 18.63 35.24
N LYS A 32 -8.46 18.10 35.46
CA LYS A 32 -7.23 18.75 35.01
C LYS A 32 -7.07 18.67 33.49
N SER A 33 -7.25 17.47 32.92
CA SER A 33 -7.02 17.22 31.49
C SER A 33 -7.97 18.01 30.59
N CYS A 34 -9.21 18.25 31.03
CA CYS A 34 -10.25 18.93 30.27
C CYS A 34 -9.79 20.25 29.63
N ILE A 35 -8.96 21.02 30.34
CA ILE A 35 -8.51 22.35 29.89
C ILE A 35 -7.05 22.32 29.43
N THR A 36 -6.22 21.43 29.99
CA THR A 36 -4.77 21.41 29.69
C THR A 36 -4.39 20.50 28.53
N ASP A 37 -5.24 19.55 28.16
CA ASP A 37 -4.91 18.54 27.17
C ASP A 37 -5.27 19.01 25.75
N PRO A 38 -4.28 19.26 24.87
CA PRO A 38 -4.52 19.82 23.56
C PRO A 38 -5.37 18.91 22.66
N ALA A 39 -5.36 17.59 22.88
CA ALA A 39 -6.16 16.68 22.04
C ALA A 39 -7.67 16.78 22.31
N LEU A 40 -8.08 17.49 23.36
CA LEU A 40 -9.49 17.71 23.69
C LEU A 40 -10.02 19.03 23.11
N ASP A 41 -9.13 19.96 22.75
CA ASP A 41 -9.46 21.26 22.17
C ASP A 41 -9.38 21.22 20.64
N ALA A 42 -10.45 21.63 19.97
CA ALA A 42 -10.50 21.75 18.52
C ALA A 42 -9.42 22.70 17.98
N ALA A 43 -9.05 23.75 18.73
CA ALA A 43 -8.03 24.72 18.33
C ALA A 43 -6.70 24.07 17.97
N SER A 44 -6.31 23.01 18.69
CA SER A 44 -5.05 22.29 18.50
C SER A 44 -4.94 21.59 17.14
N TYR A 45 -6.06 21.35 16.47
CA TYR A 45 -6.13 20.62 15.20
C TYR A 45 -6.09 21.52 13.96
N TYR A 46 -6.02 22.84 14.12
CA TYR A 46 -5.93 23.75 12.97
C TYR A 46 -5.16 25.06 13.20
N ARG A 47 -4.92 25.46 14.46
CA ARG A 47 -4.16 26.69 14.75
C ARG A 47 -2.66 26.45 14.68
N ASP A 48 -1.93 27.46 14.24
CA ASP A 48 -0.47 27.57 14.34
C ASP A 48 0.35 26.49 13.60
N PHE A 49 -0.25 25.79 12.64
CA PHE A 49 0.48 24.96 11.67
C PHE A 49 -0.11 25.05 10.26
N THR A 50 0.68 24.57 9.29
CA THR A 50 0.32 24.56 7.87
C THR A 50 0.74 23.25 7.23
N VAL A 51 0.01 22.81 6.22
CA VAL A 51 0.34 21.63 5.39
C VAL A 51 1.10 22.09 4.15
N LEU A 52 2.08 21.32 3.68
CA LEU A 52 2.85 21.66 2.49
C LEU A 52 2.22 21.06 1.22
N LYS A 53 2.16 21.85 0.13
CA LYS A 53 1.54 21.43 -1.15
C LYS A 53 2.25 20.26 -1.82
N VAL A 54 3.54 20.42 -2.14
CA VAL A 54 4.58 19.44 -2.54
C VAL A 54 5.90 20.24 -2.60
N PRO A 55 6.98 19.84 -1.92
CA PRO A 55 8.28 20.49 -2.09
C PRO A 55 8.88 20.10 -3.45
N ILE A 56 9.13 21.11 -4.31
CA ILE A 56 9.83 20.90 -5.59
C ILE A 56 11.36 20.96 -5.39
N ASN A 57 11.81 21.65 -4.33
CA ASN A 57 13.20 21.79 -3.85
C ASN A 57 13.19 22.00 -2.32
N ASP A 58 14.36 22.00 -1.65
CA ASP A 58 14.50 22.26 -0.19
C ASP A 58 14.09 23.70 0.25
N ASN A 59 13.82 24.60 -0.69
CA ASN A 59 13.40 25.96 -0.40
C ASN A 59 11.88 26.05 -0.21
N ILE A 60 11.44 26.11 1.05
CA ILE A 60 10.02 26.30 1.40
C ILE A 60 9.62 27.76 1.20
N VAL A 61 8.84 28.03 0.15
CA VAL A 61 8.27 29.35 -0.13
C VAL A 61 6.87 29.47 0.48
N GLN A 62 6.44 30.68 0.85
CA GLN A 62 5.14 30.92 1.48
C GLN A 62 3.95 30.41 0.65
N SER A 63 4.07 30.40 -0.68
CA SER A 63 3.07 29.86 -1.61
C SER A 63 2.87 28.34 -1.50
N MET A 64 3.82 27.62 -0.87
CA MET A 64 3.76 26.18 -0.64
C MET A 64 3.04 25.81 0.66
N LYS A 65 2.75 26.78 1.54
CA LYS A 65 2.06 26.57 2.82
C LYS A 65 0.55 26.71 2.65
N VAL A 66 -0.17 25.65 2.99
CA VAL A 66 -1.64 25.61 3.02
C VAL A 66 -2.09 25.69 4.46
N LYS A 67 -2.87 26.71 4.79
CA LYS A 67 -3.49 26.85 6.10
C LYS A 67 -4.65 25.85 6.23
N VAL A 68 -4.77 25.26 7.41
CA VAL A 68 -5.92 24.42 7.77
C VAL A 68 -7.06 25.35 8.18
N THR A 69 -8.23 25.18 7.55
CA THR A 69 -9.41 26.01 7.83
C THR A 69 -10.45 25.20 8.60
N ALA A 70 -10.81 25.63 9.80
CA ALA A 70 -11.87 24.99 10.58
C ALA A 70 -13.25 25.40 10.04
N VAL A 71 -14.09 24.42 9.76
CA VAL A 71 -15.49 24.62 9.36
C VAL A 71 -16.35 24.56 10.62
N ALA A 72 -16.95 25.70 10.99
CA ALA A 72 -17.77 25.85 12.19
C ALA A 72 -17.07 25.32 13.47
N PRO A 73 -15.97 25.95 13.92
CA PRO A 73 -15.21 25.48 15.08
C PRO A 73 -16.07 25.48 16.35
N PRO A 74 -16.05 24.40 17.15
CA PRO A 74 -16.75 24.35 18.43
C PRO A 74 -16.08 25.27 19.47
N GLY A 75 -16.78 25.53 20.58
CA GLY A 75 -16.22 26.24 21.72
C GLY A 75 -15.15 25.42 22.44
N ALA A 76 -14.28 26.09 23.19
CA ALA A 76 -13.22 25.44 23.97
C ALA A 76 -13.78 24.49 25.04
N PRO A 77 -13.05 23.40 25.37
CA PRO A 77 -13.46 22.48 26.41
C PRO A 77 -13.46 23.17 27.78
N HIS A 78 -14.47 22.85 28.59
CA HIS A 78 -14.62 23.44 29.93
C HIS A 78 -15.31 22.49 30.90
N MET A 79 -14.93 22.59 32.16
CA MET A 79 -15.55 21.82 33.24
C MET A 79 -16.79 22.53 33.76
N LYS A 80 -17.88 21.76 33.87
CA LYS A 80 -19.13 22.18 34.53
C LYS A 80 -19.75 20.98 35.24
N ASP A 81 -20.07 21.11 36.51
CA ASP A 81 -20.80 20.09 37.30
C ASP A 81 -20.20 18.67 37.13
N SER A 82 -18.89 18.50 37.35
CA SER A 82 -18.13 17.24 37.17
C SER A 82 -18.14 16.64 35.75
N THR A 83 -18.56 17.43 34.76
CA THR A 83 -18.60 17.04 33.35
C THR A 83 -17.69 17.96 32.53
N CYS A 84 -16.80 17.38 31.76
CA CYS A 84 -16.02 18.10 30.76
C CYS A 84 -16.85 18.21 29.48
N ASN A 85 -17.24 19.43 29.10
CA ASN A 85 -18.06 19.70 27.93
C ASN A 85 -17.21 20.14 26.74
N ASN A 86 -17.76 19.99 25.53
CA ASN A 86 -17.12 20.37 24.25
C ASN A 86 -15.80 19.63 23.97
N VAL A 87 -15.69 18.38 24.39
CA VAL A 87 -14.49 17.56 24.16
C VAL A 87 -14.51 17.00 22.75
N VAL A 88 -13.45 17.20 21.97
CA VAL A 88 -13.33 16.64 20.62
C VAL A 88 -13.37 15.11 20.63
N SER A 89 -14.46 14.54 20.10
CA SER A 89 -14.61 13.09 19.92
C SER A 89 -14.30 12.64 18.50
N GLU A 90 -14.46 13.52 17.51
CA GLU A 90 -14.17 13.20 16.11
C GLU A 90 -13.50 14.38 15.40
N VAL A 91 -12.46 14.10 14.64
CA VAL A 91 -11.75 15.05 13.77
C VAL A 91 -11.80 14.54 12.34
N ILE A 92 -12.33 15.37 11.44
CA ILE A 92 -12.53 15.01 10.03
C ILE A 92 -11.78 16.03 9.17
N TYR A 93 -10.66 15.62 8.58
CA TYR A 93 -9.93 16.42 7.61
C TYR A 93 -10.45 16.13 6.19
N GLU A 94 -10.80 17.19 5.48
CA GLU A 94 -11.12 17.17 4.05
C GLU A 94 -9.98 17.88 3.30
N ILE A 95 -9.26 17.13 2.47
CA ILE A 95 -8.06 17.59 1.77
C ILE A 95 -8.31 17.54 0.27
N GLU A 96 -8.38 18.72 -0.34
CA GLU A 96 -8.47 18.85 -1.79
C GLU A 96 -7.06 18.78 -2.38
N PHE A 97 -6.86 17.97 -3.41
CA PHE A 97 -5.58 17.88 -4.11
C PHE A 97 -5.70 17.94 -5.63
N SER A 98 -4.59 18.32 -6.26
CA SER A 98 -4.35 18.33 -7.70
C SER A 98 -3.12 17.47 -8.00
N GLY A 99 -3.20 16.61 -9.01
CA GLY A 99 -2.08 15.75 -9.40
C GLY A 99 -0.84 16.51 -9.90
N THR A 100 -1.00 17.78 -10.28
CA THR A 100 0.10 18.65 -10.74
C THR A 100 0.51 19.69 -9.71
N HIS A 101 -0.44 20.22 -8.94
CA HIS A 101 -0.19 21.34 -8.02
C HIS A 101 -0.19 20.93 -6.52
N GLY A 102 -0.32 19.63 -6.22
CA GLY A 102 -0.34 19.12 -4.85
C GLY A 102 -1.62 19.44 -4.09
N ILE A 103 -1.52 19.52 -2.76
CA ILE A 103 -2.65 19.91 -1.89
C ILE A 103 -3.11 21.33 -2.25
N GLN A 104 -4.39 21.53 -2.50
CA GLN A 104 -4.96 22.84 -2.82
C GLN A 104 -5.57 23.52 -1.61
N SER A 105 -6.35 22.76 -0.84
CA SER A 105 -7.04 23.27 0.34
C SER A 105 -7.14 22.17 1.41
N VAL A 106 -7.14 22.58 2.67
CA VAL A 106 -7.34 21.68 3.81
C VAL A 106 -8.40 22.31 4.71
N SER A 107 -9.49 21.58 4.93
CA SER A 107 -10.50 21.94 5.90
C SER A 107 -10.64 20.87 6.97
N VAL A 108 -11.05 21.26 8.17
CA VAL A 108 -11.31 20.35 9.28
C VAL A 108 -12.68 20.59 9.89
N ARG A 109 -13.38 19.51 10.20
CA ARG A 109 -14.67 19.49 10.91
C ARG A 109 -14.52 18.67 12.19
N PHE A 110 -15.33 19.01 13.17
CA PHE A 110 -15.27 18.38 14.49
C PHE A 110 -16.64 17.85 14.91
N LYS A 111 -16.65 16.74 15.63
CA LYS A 111 -17.76 16.42 16.56
C LYS A 111 -17.22 16.48 17.97
N VAL A 112 -18.06 17.00 18.86
CA VAL A 112 -17.75 17.12 20.28
C VAL A 112 -18.69 16.26 21.11
N SER A 113 -18.23 15.87 22.28
CA SER A 113 -18.96 15.07 23.26
C SER A 113 -18.71 15.63 24.67
N ASN A 114 -19.53 15.18 25.62
CA ASN A 114 -19.38 15.54 27.02
C ASN A 114 -18.99 14.28 27.81
N ILE A 115 -18.00 14.40 28.69
CA ILE A 115 -17.48 13.29 29.48
C ILE A 115 -17.75 13.60 30.95
N SER A 116 -18.49 12.74 31.63
CA SER A 116 -18.67 12.83 33.08
C SER A 116 -17.62 11.98 33.79
N GLU A 117 -17.21 12.42 34.97
CA GLU A 117 -16.25 11.68 35.81
C GLU A 117 -16.76 10.28 36.21
N ASN A 118 -18.09 10.08 36.22
CA ASN A 118 -18.75 8.83 36.59
C ASN A 118 -18.84 7.80 35.43
N SER A 119 -18.68 8.23 34.17
CA SER A 119 -18.88 7.37 32.98
C SER A 119 -17.63 6.58 32.55
N GLY A 120 -16.57 6.65 33.36
CA GLY A 120 -15.25 6.10 33.04
C GLY A 120 -14.30 7.18 32.52
N SER A 121 -13.05 7.14 32.99
CA SER A 121 -12.00 8.11 32.68
C SER A 121 -11.38 7.88 31.29
N SER A 122 -12.20 7.62 30.27
CA SER A 122 -11.70 7.36 28.91
C SER A 122 -12.60 7.92 27.82
N LEU A 123 -11.99 8.36 26.73
CA LEU A 123 -12.67 8.85 25.53
C LEU A 123 -12.20 8.06 24.31
N GLN A 124 -13.14 7.54 23.53
CA GLN A 124 -12.81 7.07 22.19
C GLN A 124 -12.83 8.25 21.22
N GLN A 125 -11.70 8.51 20.57
CA GLN A 125 -11.57 9.52 19.54
C GLN A 125 -11.52 8.87 18.16
N HIS A 126 -12.15 9.53 17.19
CA HIS A 126 -12.19 9.10 15.80
C HIS A 126 -11.51 10.15 14.90
N PHE A 127 -10.65 9.69 14.01
CA PHE A 127 -9.89 10.54 13.11
C PHE A 127 -10.10 10.06 11.68
N THR A 128 -10.66 10.93 10.84
CA THR A 128 -10.90 10.67 9.44
C THR A 128 -10.12 11.65 8.59
N LEU A 129 -9.36 11.12 7.64
CA LEU A 129 -8.70 11.89 6.60
C LEU A 129 -9.32 11.50 5.26
N HIS A 130 -9.82 12.50 4.54
CA HIS A 130 -10.46 12.30 3.25
C HIS A 130 -9.79 13.17 2.18
N PHE A 131 -9.08 12.52 1.26
CA PHE A 131 -8.53 13.16 0.07
C PHE A 131 -9.52 13.09 -1.09
N TRP A 132 -9.73 14.22 -1.75
CA TRP A 132 -10.61 14.32 -2.91
C TRP A 132 -10.07 15.34 -3.93
N THR A 133 -10.55 15.27 -5.17
CA THR A 133 -10.12 16.17 -6.25
C THR A 133 -11.31 16.61 -7.10
N ARG A 134 -11.29 17.89 -7.55
CA ARG A 134 -12.32 18.44 -8.46
C ARG A 134 -12.10 18.05 -9.92
N THR A 135 -10.86 17.77 -10.31
CA THR A 135 -10.55 17.39 -11.69
C THR A 135 -10.68 15.88 -11.84
N LEU A 136 -11.76 15.44 -12.49
CA LEU A 136 -11.85 14.12 -13.14
C LEU A 136 -10.82 14.10 -14.27
N SER A 137 -9.55 13.91 -13.91
CA SER A 137 -8.50 13.90 -14.90
C SER A 137 -8.58 12.59 -15.68
N HIS A 138 -8.60 12.68 -17.01
CA HIS A 138 -8.18 11.62 -17.94
C HIS A 138 -6.70 11.24 -17.75
N MET A 139 -6.19 11.23 -16.52
CA MET A 139 -4.87 10.70 -16.18
C MET A 139 -5.03 9.19 -16.04
N LEU A 140 -4.17 8.43 -16.72
CA LEU A 140 -3.98 7.02 -16.43
C LEU A 140 -3.80 6.87 -14.91
N PRO A 141 -4.60 6.05 -14.21
CA PRO A 141 -4.44 5.84 -12.77
C PRO A 141 -3.00 5.46 -12.49
N ARG A 142 -2.29 6.30 -11.72
CA ARG A 142 -0.94 5.95 -11.24
C ARG A 142 -1.08 4.81 -10.25
N SER A 143 -0.36 3.72 -10.49
CA SER A 143 -0.48 2.47 -9.75
C SER A 143 0.29 2.48 -8.43
N GLY A 144 0.24 3.58 -7.69
CA GLY A 144 0.90 3.79 -6.41
C GLY A 144 2.15 4.69 -6.46
N ASN A 145 2.45 5.31 -5.32
CA ASN A 145 3.58 6.20 -5.09
C ASN A 145 4.16 5.94 -3.68
N PRO A 146 5.40 5.44 -3.53
CA PRO A 146 6.38 5.11 -4.58
C PRO A 146 6.26 3.69 -5.15
N GLY A 147 5.56 2.74 -4.50
CA GLY A 147 5.47 1.34 -4.96
C GLY A 147 4.19 1.01 -5.76
N TYR A 148 4.20 -0.13 -6.47
CA TYR A 148 3.02 -0.67 -7.14
C TYR A 148 1.93 -1.17 -6.17
N ILE A 149 0.66 -0.89 -6.49
CA ILE A 149 -0.51 -1.41 -5.78
C ILE A 149 -1.03 -2.67 -6.49
N THR A 150 -1.24 -3.76 -5.74
CA THR A 150 -1.82 -5.01 -6.27
C THR A 150 -3.17 -4.76 -6.92
N GLY A 151 -3.34 -5.21 -8.15
CA GLY A 151 -4.56 -5.01 -8.95
C GLY A 151 -4.56 -3.74 -9.81
N ALA A 152 -3.62 -2.82 -9.60
CA ALA A 152 -3.50 -1.61 -10.41
C ALA A 152 -2.75 -1.88 -11.73
N PRO A 153 -2.97 -1.10 -12.80
CA PRO A 153 -2.41 -1.36 -14.12
C PRO A 153 -0.89 -1.15 -14.22
N LEU A 154 -0.20 -1.92 -15.05
CA LEU A 154 1.22 -1.67 -15.35
C LEU A 154 1.40 -0.56 -16.38
N LEU A 155 2.48 0.23 -16.25
CA LEU A 155 2.82 1.29 -17.19
C LEU A 155 3.93 0.86 -18.14
N ILE A 156 3.72 1.05 -19.43
CA ILE A 156 4.73 0.86 -20.48
C ILE A 156 4.97 2.17 -21.22
N ALA A 157 6.19 2.37 -21.68
CA ALA A 157 6.57 3.50 -22.50
C ALA A 157 7.12 3.07 -23.86
N ASN A 158 6.85 3.90 -24.86
CA ASN A 158 7.56 3.88 -26.12
C ASN A 158 7.76 5.31 -26.62
N SER A 159 9.01 5.70 -26.89
CA SER A 159 9.36 6.96 -27.57
C SER A 159 8.67 8.20 -26.95
N GLY A 160 8.56 8.22 -25.61
CA GLY A 160 7.95 9.30 -24.84
C GLY A 160 6.44 9.17 -24.56
N ALA A 161 5.72 8.25 -25.23
CA ALA A 161 4.31 7.99 -24.96
C ALA A 161 4.16 6.90 -23.88
N THR A 162 3.34 7.17 -22.86
CA THR A 162 3.02 6.23 -21.76
C THR A 162 1.63 5.62 -21.95
N GLN A 163 1.49 4.31 -21.76
CA GLN A 163 0.22 3.59 -21.85
C GLN A 163 0.17 2.47 -20.81
N HIS A 164 -1.04 1.99 -20.49
CA HIS A 164 -1.19 0.74 -19.75
C HIS A 164 -0.72 -0.47 -20.58
N MET A 165 0.01 -1.38 -19.93
CA MET A 165 0.32 -2.69 -20.51
C MET A 165 -0.96 -3.45 -20.79
N SER A 166 -1.08 -4.02 -22.00
CA SER A 166 -2.29 -4.74 -22.39
C SER A 166 -1.99 -5.99 -23.21
N ILE A 167 -2.83 -7.01 -23.01
CA ILE A 167 -2.77 -8.30 -23.69
C ILE A 167 -4.06 -8.56 -24.49
N LEU A 168 -4.03 -9.56 -25.35
CA LEU A 168 -5.18 -9.94 -26.17
C LEU A 168 -6.38 -10.30 -25.28
N ARG A 169 -7.58 -9.98 -25.75
CA ARG A 169 -8.83 -10.33 -25.11
C ARG A 169 -9.63 -11.25 -26.01
N SER A 170 -10.18 -12.33 -25.43
CA SER A 170 -11.17 -13.16 -26.10
C SER A 170 -12.54 -12.52 -26.00
N GLU A 171 -13.28 -12.52 -27.11
CA GLU A 171 -14.71 -12.25 -27.13
C GLU A 171 -15.50 -13.53 -26.84
N GLY A 172 -16.81 -13.41 -26.65
CA GLY A 172 -17.70 -14.54 -26.31
C GLY A 172 -17.77 -15.63 -27.38
N ASP A 173 -17.39 -15.33 -28.63
CA ASP A 173 -17.31 -16.27 -29.74
C ASP A 173 -15.93 -16.96 -29.86
N GLY A 174 -15.01 -16.68 -28.93
CA GLY A 174 -13.64 -17.19 -28.92
C GLY A 174 -12.69 -16.50 -29.91
N SER A 175 -13.11 -15.40 -30.53
CA SER A 175 -12.25 -14.59 -31.41
C SER A 175 -11.41 -13.59 -30.60
N CYS A 176 -10.27 -13.17 -31.15
CA CYS A 176 -9.49 -12.09 -30.56
C CYS A 176 -10.14 -10.73 -30.86
N SER A 177 -10.42 -9.96 -29.81
CA SER A 177 -10.95 -8.61 -29.92
C SER A 177 -10.00 -7.69 -30.68
N GLN A 178 -10.53 -6.90 -31.61
CA GLN A 178 -9.74 -5.95 -32.40
C GLN A 178 -9.57 -4.61 -31.70
N PHE A 179 -10.55 -4.21 -30.87
CA PHE A 179 -10.61 -2.87 -30.28
C PHE A 179 -10.30 -2.85 -28.81
N ILE A 180 -10.57 -3.94 -28.10
CA ILE A 180 -10.50 -3.96 -26.64
C ILE A 180 -9.49 -4.99 -26.19
N ARG A 181 -8.63 -4.60 -25.26
CA ARG A 181 -7.56 -5.43 -24.72
C ARG A 181 -7.73 -5.55 -23.21
N HIS A 182 -7.18 -6.62 -22.65
CA HIS A 182 -7.12 -6.74 -21.19
C HIS A 182 -5.93 -5.97 -20.67
N THR A 183 -6.16 -5.12 -19.68
CA THR A 183 -5.10 -4.42 -18.96
C THR A 183 -4.42 -5.38 -17.99
N VAL A 184 -3.09 -5.42 -18.02
CA VAL A 184 -2.31 -6.24 -17.08
C VAL A 184 -2.30 -5.57 -15.72
N GLN A 185 -2.72 -6.31 -14.70
CA GLN A 185 -2.82 -5.86 -13.32
C GLN A 185 -1.62 -6.36 -12.51
N PHE A 186 -0.98 -5.47 -11.75
CA PHE A 186 0.16 -5.81 -10.91
C PHE A 186 -0.20 -6.90 -9.89
N GLY A 187 0.67 -7.91 -9.75
CA GLY A 187 0.52 -9.00 -8.79
C GLY A 187 -0.59 -10.01 -9.12
N ARG A 188 -1.14 -10.00 -10.35
CA ARG A 188 -2.17 -10.94 -10.79
C ARG A 188 -1.73 -11.68 -12.05
N ASN A 189 -1.42 -12.96 -11.88
CA ASN A 189 -1.14 -13.85 -13.01
C ASN A 189 -2.37 -13.96 -13.91
N MET A 190 -2.16 -13.92 -15.22
CA MET A 190 -3.25 -13.89 -16.20
C MET A 190 -2.95 -14.79 -17.38
N ARG A 191 -3.98 -15.45 -17.92
CA ARG A 191 -3.88 -16.23 -19.15
C ARG A 191 -5.07 -15.91 -20.04
N THR A 192 -4.81 -15.68 -21.31
CA THR A 192 -5.84 -15.41 -22.32
C THR A 192 -5.58 -16.25 -23.56
N ASP A 193 -6.63 -16.86 -24.08
CA ASP A 193 -6.60 -17.69 -25.28
C ASP A 193 -7.68 -17.19 -26.25
N CYS A 194 -7.32 -16.86 -27.49
CA CYS A 194 -8.27 -16.37 -28.50
C CYS A 194 -7.84 -16.77 -29.92
N LYS A 195 -8.78 -16.79 -30.87
CA LYS A 195 -8.50 -17.11 -32.28
C LYS A 195 -8.44 -15.83 -33.11
N LEU A 196 -7.29 -15.54 -33.70
CA LEU A 196 -7.12 -14.39 -34.58
C LEU A 196 -7.39 -14.78 -36.03
N SER A 197 -8.33 -14.09 -36.66
CA SER A 197 -8.62 -14.26 -38.08
C SER A 197 -7.54 -13.60 -38.95
N LEU A 198 -6.97 -14.37 -39.86
CA LEU A 198 -6.12 -13.86 -40.93
C LEU A 198 -7.03 -13.52 -42.12
N SER A 199 -6.90 -12.30 -42.64
CA SER A 199 -7.56 -11.86 -43.87
C SER A 199 -7.29 -12.87 -45.00
N PRO A 200 -8.26 -13.16 -45.88
CA PRO A 200 -8.11 -14.18 -46.92
C PRO A 200 -6.82 -13.94 -47.72
N ILE A 201 -6.00 -14.99 -47.72
CA ILE A 201 -4.64 -15.03 -48.23
C ILE A 201 -4.74 -14.97 -49.75
N LEU A 202 -4.56 -13.78 -50.34
CA LEU A 202 -4.26 -13.69 -51.77
C LEU A 202 -2.91 -14.39 -52.02
N GLU A 203 -2.83 -15.10 -53.14
CA GLU A 203 -1.97 -16.25 -53.47
C GLU A 203 -0.44 -16.06 -53.39
N GLU A 204 0.07 -14.96 -52.82
CA GLU A 204 1.50 -14.73 -52.59
C GLU A 204 1.78 -14.10 -51.21
N SER A 205 1.32 -14.73 -50.12
CA SER A 205 1.66 -14.22 -48.79
C SER A 205 3.07 -14.61 -48.35
N ASN A 206 3.96 -13.62 -48.26
CA ASN A 206 5.26 -13.73 -47.60
C ASN A 206 5.08 -14.13 -46.12
N CYS A 207 5.71 -15.22 -45.66
CA CYS A 207 5.71 -15.67 -44.25
C CYS A 207 6.05 -14.54 -43.27
N SER A 208 6.96 -13.64 -43.66
CA SER A 208 7.32 -12.43 -42.93
C SER A 208 6.12 -11.53 -42.58
N TYR A 209 5.16 -11.38 -43.49
CA TYR A 209 3.95 -10.59 -43.26
C TYR A 209 3.07 -11.19 -42.17
N ILE A 210 2.82 -12.50 -42.21
CA ILE A 210 2.02 -13.21 -41.21
C ILE A 210 2.71 -13.12 -39.84
N GLN A 211 4.02 -13.35 -39.79
CA GLN A 211 4.80 -13.19 -38.56
C GLN A 211 4.64 -11.78 -37.97
N GLN A 212 4.85 -10.73 -38.77
CA GLN A 212 4.72 -9.36 -38.30
C GLN A 212 3.30 -9.03 -37.81
N LYS A 213 2.26 -9.52 -38.49
CA LYS A 213 0.87 -9.33 -38.07
C LYS A 213 0.59 -9.97 -36.72
N LEU A 214 1.11 -11.18 -36.49
CA LEU A 214 0.96 -11.89 -35.21
C LEU A 214 1.76 -11.23 -34.08
N TYR A 215 3.00 -10.81 -34.34
CA TYR A 215 3.77 -10.02 -33.37
C TYR A 215 3.05 -8.73 -32.98
N LYS A 216 2.49 -8.00 -33.96
CA LYS A 216 1.68 -6.80 -33.70
C LYS A 216 0.40 -7.10 -32.93
N ALA A 217 -0.24 -8.25 -33.16
CA ALA A 217 -1.43 -8.64 -32.39
C ALA A 217 -1.09 -8.87 -30.90
N PHE A 218 0.03 -9.54 -30.62
CA PHE A 218 0.53 -9.71 -29.25
C PHE A 218 0.94 -8.39 -28.61
N GLN A 219 1.63 -7.53 -29.35
CA GLN A 219 2.13 -6.25 -28.88
C GLN A 219 1.01 -5.20 -28.88
N GLY A 220 0.38 -4.95 -27.72
CA GLY A 220 -0.70 -3.96 -27.61
C GLY A 220 -0.28 -2.51 -27.94
N MET A 221 1.00 -2.19 -27.78
CA MET A 221 1.63 -0.94 -28.19
C MET A 221 2.71 -1.24 -29.21
N ASN A 222 2.77 -0.50 -30.32
CA ASN A 222 3.83 -0.66 -31.32
C ASN A 222 5.18 -0.48 -30.62
N ARG A 223 6.00 -1.54 -30.48
CA ARG A 223 7.32 -1.51 -29.82
C ARG A 223 7.31 -0.92 -28.39
N ALA A 224 6.57 -1.52 -27.45
CA ALA A 224 6.80 -1.25 -26.03
C ALA A 224 8.28 -1.56 -25.70
N GLY A 225 9.06 -0.52 -25.39
CA GLY A 225 10.49 -0.63 -25.11
C GLY A 225 10.75 -0.80 -23.62
N ASP A 226 10.00 -0.04 -22.81
CA ASP A 226 10.28 0.11 -21.40
C ASP A 226 9.03 -0.12 -20.53
N LEU A 227 9.26 -0.62 -19.33
CA LEU A 227 8.29 -0.89 -18.28
C LEU A 227 8.64 -0.04 -17.06
N ALA A 228 7.67 0.62 -16.47
CA ALA A 228 7.92 1.45 -15.30
C ALA A 228 8.29 0.60 -14.08
N ILE A 229 9.37 0.98 -13.38
CA ILE A 229 9.83 0.34 -12.15
C ILE A 229 8.82 0.56 -11.02
N THR A 230 8.16 1.72 -11.01
CA THR A 230 7.16 2.14 -10.03
C THR A 230 5.83 2.51 -10.70
N GLY A 231 4.73 2.49 -9.93
CA GLY A 231 3.41 2.88 -10.42
C GLY A 231 3.24 4.38 -10.73
N SER A 232 4.27 5.20 -10.51
CA SER A 232 4.24 6.66 -10.63
C SER A 232 5.29 7.23 -11.60
N ALA A 233 5.97 6.37 -12.37
CA ALA A 233 7.04 6.77 -13.27
C ALA A 233 6.66 7.89 -14.26
N HIS A 234 7.55 8.85 -14.41
CA HIS A 234 7.52 9.97 -15.34
C HIS A 234 8.28 9.63 -16.62
N SER A 235 7.68 9.91 -17.77
CA SER A 235 8.27 9.63 -19.08
C SER A 235 9.59 10.36 -19.36
N THR A 236 9.91 11.41 -18.60
CA THR A 236 11.14 12.20 -18.74
C THR A 236 12.31 11.68 -17.91
N GLN A 237 12.08 10.76 -16.97
CA GLN A 237 13.11 10.25 -16.05
C GLN A 237 13.50 8.82 -16.42
N ALA A 238 14.63 8.63 -17.11
CA ALA A 238 15.05 7.32 -17.60
C ALA A 238 15.25 6.26 -16.49
N GLU A 239 15.63 6.70 -15.28
CA GLU A 239 15.88 5.82 -14.12
C GLU A 239 14.62 5.17 -13.56
N GLU A 240 13.42 5.68 -13.89
CA GLU A 240 12.15 5.12 -13.44
C GLU A 240 11.61 4.02 -14.38
N TRP A 241 12.38 3.67 -15.42
CA TRP A 241 12.01 2.70 -16.45
C TRP A 241 13.07 1.60 -16.60
N THR A 242 12.61 0.37 -16.82
CA THR A 242 13.45 -0.78 -17.17
C THR A 242 13.10 -1.29 -18.55
N THR A 243 14.10 -1.71 -19.32
CA THR A 243 13.88 -2.27 -20.65
C THR A 243 13.17 -3.62 -20.58
N ILE A 244 12.24 -3.86 -21.51
CA ILE A 244 11.59 -5.16 -21.68
C ILE A 244 12.47 -6.03 -22.58
N LEU A 245 12.96 -7.15 -22.05
CA LEU A 245 13.77 -8.09 -22.82
C LEU A 245 12.88 -8.88 -23.79
N ILE A 246 13.13 -8.77 -25.09
CA ILE A 246 12.30 -9.44 -26.11
C ILE A 246 13.08 -10.61 -26.72
N GLN A 247 12.59 -11.84 -26.50
CA GLN A 247 13.07 -13.02 -27.18
C GLN A 247 12.09 -13.50 -28.25
N LYS A 248 12.43 -13.21 -29.50
CA LYS A 248 11.66 -13.61 -30.69
C LYS A 248 11.88 -15.09 -31.01
N CYS A 249 11.10 -15.59 -31.97
CA CYS A 249 11.29 -16.92 -32.55
C CYS A 249 12.75 -17.12 -33.00
N SER A 250 13.37 -18.21 -32.56
CA SER A 250 14.56 -18.76 -33.24
C SER A 250 14.11 -19.51 -34.50
N VAL A 251 14.81 -19.31 -35.61
CA VAL A 251 14.55 -20.08 -36.84
C VAL A 251 15.12 -21.48 -36.64
N GLN A 252 14.31 -22.39 -36.11
CA GLN A 252 14.65 -23.82 -36.11
C GLN A 252 14.34 -24.38 -37.49
N ALA A 253 15.25 -25.16 -38.06
CA ALA A 253 15.04 -25.83 -39.34
C ALA A 253 13.91 -26.86 -39.18
N VAL A 254 12.73 -26.53 -39.67
CA VAL A 254 11.59 -27.46 -39.70
C VAL A 254 11.55 -28.12 -41.08
N ASN A 255 11.41 -29.45 -41.10
CA ASN A 255 11.21 -30.27 -42.30
C ASN A 255 9.81 -30.03 -42.91
N CYS A 256 9.51 -28.80 -43.31
CA CYS A 256 8.27 -28.45 -43.99
C CYS A 256 8.53 -27.31 -44.98
N THR A 257 8.47 -27.62 -46.26
CA THR A 257 8.74 -26.69 -47.37
C THR A 257 7.69 -25.60 -47.56
N SER A 258 6.50 -25.74 -46.95
CA SER A 258 5.38 -24.78 -47.05
C SER A 258 4.87 -24.28 -45.68
N CYS A 259 5.63 -24.50 -44.61
CA CYS A 259 5.28 -24.02 -43.26
C CYS A 259 5.95 -22.68 -42.96
N CYS A 260 5.21 -21.79 -42.31
CA CYS A 260 5.74 -20.56 -41.74
C CYS A 260 5.86 -20.71 -40.23
N MET A 261 7.05 -20.49 -39.68
CA MET A 261 7.24 -20.45 -38.24
C MET A 261 6.64 -19.16 -37.69
N VAL A 262 5.56 -19.26 -36.91
CA VAL A 262 4.85 -18.08 -36.40
C VAL A 262 4.75 -18.10 -34.88
N PRO A 263 4.74 -16.93 -34.21
CA PRO A 263 4.48 -16.87 -32.78
C PRO A 263 3.01 -17.23 -32.53
N VAL A 264 2.77 -18.19 -31.64
CA VAL A 264 1.42 -18.59 -31.20
C VAL A 264 1.21 -18.37 -29.71
N THR A 265 2.29 -18.26 -28.95
CA THR A 265 2.22 -17.98 -27.51
C THR A 265 3.18 -16.86 -27.14
N LEU A 266 2.70 -15.90 -26.36
CA LEU A 266 3.51 -14.88 -25.70
C LEU A 266 3.49 -15.13 -24.19
N GLU A 267 4.66 -15.40 -23.62
CA GLU A 267 4.87 -15.44 -22.18
C GLU A 267 5.51 -14.13 -21.72
N ILE A 268 4.81 -13.41 -20.86
CA ILE A 268 5.27 -12.20 -20.20
C ILE A 268 5.68 -12.58 -18.78
N GLN A 269 6.98 -12.55 -18.52
CA GLN A 269 7.57 -12.82 -17.22
C GLN A 269 7.96 -11.49 -16.58
N ILE A 270 7.41 -11.19 -15.40
CA ILE A 270 7.66 -9.95 -14.67
C ILE A 270 8.26 -10.31 -13.32
N LEU A 271 9.44 -9.77 -13.05
CA LEU A 271 10.13 -9.91 -11.78
C LEU A 271 9.89 -8.65 -10.95
N TRP A 272 9.51 -8.82 -9.69
CA TRP A 272 9.27 -7.70 -8.80
C TRP A 272 9.72 -8.05 -7.38
N MET A 273 9.99 -7.05 -6.55
CA MET A 273 10.33 -7.24 -5.15
C MET A 273 9.82 -6.08 -4.30
N LYS A 274 9.78 -6.28 -2.98
CA LYS A 274 9.54 -5.23 -2.01
C LYS A 274 10.86 -4.61 -1.56
N VAL A 275 10.93 -3.29 -1.62
CA VAL A 275 12.08 -2.49 -1.18
C VAL A 275 11.66 -1.46 -0.14
N GLY A 276 12.61 -0.98 0.66
CA GLY A 276 12.38 0.04 1.68
C GLY A 276 12.25 -0.53 3.10
N LEU A 277 11.61 0.23 3.98
CA LEU A 277 11.50 -0.11 5.41
C LEU A 277 10.62 -1.35 5.61
N LEU A 278 10.98 -2.21 6.56
CA LEU A 278 10.17 -3.39 6.94
C LEU A 278 8.74 -3.00 7.37
N SER A 279 8.58 -1.83 7.98
CA SER A 279 7.28 -1.28 8.39
C SER A 279 6.45 -0.73 7.21
N ASN A 280 7.08 -0.40 6.09
CA ASN A 280 6.42 0.17 4.92
C ASN A 280 7.09 -0.25 3.58
N PRO A 281 7.04 -1.55 3.25
CA PRO A 281 7.68 -2.08 2.05
C PRO A 281 6.97 -1.63 0.77
N GLN A 282 7.73 -1.20 -0.23
CA GLN A 282 7.26 -0.67 -1.50
C GLN A 282 7.52 -1.65 -2.63
N ALA A 283 6.49 -2.04 -3.39
CA ALA A 283 6.65 -2.98 -4.50
C ALA A 283 7.26 -2.30 -5.73
N GLN A 284 8.33 -2.85 -6.28
CA GLN A 284 9.00 -2.34 -7.48
C GLN A 284 9.26 -3.46 -8.49
N ILE A 285 9.22 -3.13 -9.77
CA ILE A 285 9.52 -4.05 -10.86
C ILE A 285 11.02 -4.03 -11.12
N LEU A 286 11.64 -5.20 -11.12
CA LEU A 286 13.07 -5.39 -11.41
C LEU A 286 13.34 -5.55 -12.90
N GLY A 287 12.38 -6.14 -13.62
CA GLY A 287 12.52 -6.38 -15.05
C GLY A 287 11.36 -7.18 -15.61
N ALA A 288 11.24 -7.15 -16.94
CA ALA A 288 10.29 -7.98 -17.64
C ALA A 288 10.90 -8.60 -18.90
N ARG A 289 10.40 -9.78 -19.26
CA ARG A 289 10.79 -10.51 -20.45
C ARG A 289 9.56 -10.95 -21.23
N TYR A 290 9.58 -10.72 -22.53
CA TYR A 290 8.63 -11.24 -23.50
C TYR A 290 9.27 -12.42 -24.22
N PHE A 291 8.74 -13.61 -23.99
CA PHE A 291 9.20 -14.86 -24.60
C PHE A 291 8.14 -15.38 -25.57
N TYR A 292 8.49 -15.45 -26.86
CA TYR A 292 7.58 -15.92 -27.90
C TYR A 292 7.85 -17.39 -28.23
N GLN A 293 6.84 -18.26 -28.05
CA GLN A 293 6.89 -19.64 -28.50
C GLN A 293 6.25 -19.76 -29.87
N CYS A 294 6.94 -20.45 -30.76
CA CYS A 294 6.63 -20.43 -32.18
C CYS A 294 6.38 -21.83 -32.71
N HIS A 295 5.38 -21.94 -33.57
CA HIS A 295 4.94 -23.22 -34.14
C HIS A 295 4.87 -23.11 -35.67
N PRO A 296 5.09 -24.21 -36.40
CA PRO A 296 4.97 -24.24 -37.85
C PRO A 296 3.49 -24.18 -38.26
N LEU A 297 3.10 -23.12 -38.98
CA LEU A 297 1.76 -22.94 -39.54
C LEU A 297 1.75 -23.29 -41.03
N LYS A 298 0.84 -24.18 -41.44
CA LYS A 298 0.59 -24.48 -42.85
C LYS A 298 -0.28 -23.41 -43.48
N LEU A 299 0.24 -22.68 -44.46
CA LEU A 299 -0.46 -21.53 -45.08
C LEU A 299 -1.80 -21.89 -45.74
N LEU A 300 -1.96 -23.14 -46.20
CA LEU A 300 -3.10 -23.57 -47.02
C LEU A 300 -4.36 -23.96 -46.21
N SER A 301 -4.31 -24.03 -44.88
CA SER A 301 -5.36 -24.74 -44.11
C SER A 301 -6.01 -23.94 -42.98
N THR A 302 -5.45 -22.83 -42.54
CA THR A 302 -5.91 -22.13 -41.33
C THR A 302 -6.17 -20.65 -41.57
N SER A 303 -7.45 -20.28 -41.68
CA SER A 303 -7.90 -18.89 -41.67
C SER A 303 -7.85 -18.25 -40.27
N ARG A 304 -7.75 -19.07 -39.21
CA ARG A 304 -7.72 -18.63 -37.82
C ARG A 304 -6.55 -19.26 -37.08
N VAL A 305 -5.75 -18.43 -36.42
CA VAL A 305 -4.60 -18.87 -35.61
C VAL A 305 -4.94 -18.74 -34.14
N PRO A 306 -4.82 -19.81 -33.33
CA PRO A 306 -4.98 -19.71 -31.88
C PRO A 306 -3.78 -18.97 -31.29
N LEU A 307 -4.07 -17.94 -30.50
CA LEU A 307 -3.08 -17.13 -29.80
C LEU A 307 -3.31 -17.24 -28.30
N THR A 308 -2.22 -17.51 -27.60
CA THR A 308 -2.20 -17.58 -26.14
C THR A 308 -1.28 -16.50 -25.60
N THR A 309 -1.73 -15.76 -24.59
CA THR A 309 -0.86 -14.87 -23.80
C THR A 309 -0.89 -15.30 -22.35
N VAL A 310 0.27 -15.44 -21.73
CA VAL A 310 0.43 -15.79 -20.32
C VAL A 310 1.25 -14.68 -19.65
N VAL A 311 0.75 -14.14 -18.55
CA VAL A 311 1.44 -13.15 -17.72
C VAL A 311 1.72 -13.77 -16.36
N THR A 312 2.98 -13.73 -15.96
CA THR A 312 3.48 -14.30 -14.70
C THR A 312 4.23 -13.24 -13.92
N PHE A 313 3.86 -13.09 -12.65
CA PHE A 313 4.56 -12.27 -11.67
C PHE A 313 5.34 -13.18 -10.74
N THR A 314 6.64 -12.92 -10.60
CA THR A 314 7.52 -13.64 -9.67
C THR A 314 8.03 -12.67 -8.61
N ASP A 315 7.73 -12.99 -7.34
CA ASP A 315 8.19 -12.22 -6.19
C ASP A 315 9.64 -12.63 -5.84
N MET A 316 10.54 -11.66 -5.85
CA MET A 316 11.96 -11.77 -5.53
C MET A 316 12.29 -11.07 -4.21
N THR A 317 11.31 -10.83 -3.34
CA THR A 317 11.51 -10.17 -2.05
C THR A 317 12.33 -11.04 -1.10
N GLU A 318 13.48 -10.51 -0.69
CA GLU A 318 14.27 -11.04 0.42
C GLU A 318 13.98 -10.23 1.68
N TRP A 319 13.50 -10.90 2.73
CA TRP A 319 13.28 -10.27 4.03
C TRP A 319 14.52 -10.39 4.91
N PRO A 320 14.92 -9.33 5.64
CA PRO A 320 16.02 -9.42 6.59
C PRO A 320 15.69 -10.44 7.68
N GLU A 321 16.73 -11.08 8.23
CA GLU A 321 16.55 -11.92 9.42
C GLU A 321 15.89 -11.08 10.52
N PRO A 322 14.83 -11.58 11.16
CA PRO A 322 14.22 -10.86 12.27
C PRO A 322 15.30 -10.58 13.32
N PRO A 323 15.33 -9.38 13.92
CA PRO A 323 16.31 -9.08 14.95
C PRO A 323 16.19 -10.18 16.01
N ARG A 324 17.29 -10.91 16.22
CA ARG A 324 17.33 -11.92 17.29
C ARG A 324 16.91 -11.19 18.55
N GLY A 325 15.87 -11.70 19.21
CA GLY A 325 15.47 -11.15 20.51
C GLY A 325 16.69 -11.06 21.41
N GLN A 326 16.70 -10.10 22.33
CA GLN A 326 17.73 -10.00 23.35
C GLN A 326 17.91 -11.41 23.95
N PRO A 327 19.14 -11.98 23.94
CA PRO A 327 19.33 -13.36 24.38
C PRO A 327 18.72 -13.49 25.76
N GLN A 328 17.69 -14.34 25.88
CA GLN A 328 17.13 -14.61 27.20
C GLN A 328 18.24 -15.30 27.98
N MET A 329 18.77 -14.60 28.98
CA MET A 329 19.75 -15.17 29.86
C MET A 329 19.04 -16.25 30.66
N HIS A 330 19.19 -17.50 30.22
CA HIS A 330 18.69 -18.66 30.94
C HIS A 330 19.53 -18.82 32.20
N TRP A 331 19.16 -18.08 33.25
CA TRP A 331 19.77 -18.22 34.58
C TRP A 331 19.41 -19.59 35.15
N LYS A 332 20.32 -20.56 35.02
CA LYS A 332 20.32 -21.75 35.88
C LYS A 332 20.99 -21.36 37.19
N LEU A 333 20.21 -20.87 38.15
CA LEU A 333 20.69 -20.66 39.50
C LEU A 333 20.72 -22.01 40.23
N PRO A 334 21.83 -22.35 40.93
CA PRO A 334 21.86 -23.51 41.83
C PRO A 334 20.76 -23.40 42.89
N PHE A 335 20.30 -24.54 43.40
CA PHE A 335 19.23 -24.63 44.39
C PHE A 335 19.48 -23.81 45.67
N ASP A 336 20.74 -23.50 45.98
CA ASP A 336 21.17 -22.77 47.17
C ASP A 336 21.64 -21.33 46.92
N PHE A 337 21.32 -20.72 45.77
CA PHE A 337 21.81 -19.36 45.46
C PHE A 337 21.45 -18.32 46.55
N PHE A 338 20.36 -18.54 47.29
CA PHE A 338 19.90 -17.70 48.38
C PHE A 338 20.12 -18.34 49.78
N PHE A 339 21.06 -19.27 49.96
CA PHE A 339 21.26 -19.93 51.25
C PHE A 339 22.58 -19.55 51.96
N PRO A 340 22.55 -19.20 53.26
CA PRO A 340 21.39 -18.82 54.07
C PRO A 340 21.10 -17.32 53.91
N PHE A 341 19.99 -16.94 53.28
CA PHE A 341 19.49 -15.57 53.35
C PHE A 341 19.06 -15.26 54.79
N LYS A 342 19.95 -14.58 55.53
CA LYS A 342 19.58 -13.94 56.80
C LYS A 342 18.97 -12.58 56.49
N VAL A 343 17.64 -12.53 56.43
CA VAL A 343 16.92 -11.26 56.49
C VAL A 343 17.18 -10.69 57.89
N ALA A 344 17.91 -9.58 57.97
CA ALA A 344 17.98 -8.80 59.20
C ALA A 344 16.61 -8.12 59.40
N LEU A 345 15.68 -8.84 60.00
CA LEU A 345 14.46 -8.24 60.55
C LEU A 345 14.87 -7.47 61.80
N ASN A 346 15.01 -6.15 61.68
CA ASN A 346 14.98 -5.28 62.85
C ASN A 346 13.58 -5.38 63.47
N LEU A 347 13.43 -6.30 64.40
CA LEU A 347 12.19 -6.58 65.12
C LEU A 347 11.98 -5.49 66.17
N GLU A 348 11.51 -4.30 65.76
CA GLU A 348 10.83 -3.42 66.69
C GLU A 348 9.46 -4.01 67.01
N ARG A 349 9.35 -4.45 68.25
CA ARG A 349 8.20 -5.12 68.84
C ARG A 349 7.04 -4.13 68.93
N SER A 350 6.10 -4.19 68.00
CA SER A 350 4.76 -3.62 68.16
C SER A 350 3.70 -4.68 67.89
N TYR A 351 2.88 -4.95 68.91
CA TYR A 351 1.77 -5.90 68.92
C TYR A 351 0.68 -5.48 67.92
N ARG A 352 0.90 -5.72 66.61
CA ARG A 352 -0.14 -5.63 65.56
C ARG A 352 0.21 -6.42 64.29
N GLY A 353 1.05 -7.45 64.44
CA GLY A 353 1.68 -8.20 63.34
C GLY A 353 0.88 -9.34 62.72
N ASP A 354 -0.24 -9.77 63.31
CA ASP A 354 -0.94 -10.96 62.80
C ASP A 354 -1.78 -10.71 61.54
N LEU A 355 -2.32 -9.50 61.31
CA LEU A 355 -3.17 -9.26 60.13
C LEU A 355 -2.38 -9.14 58.81
N ALA A 356 -1.14 -8.65 58.86
CA ALA A 356 -0.31 -8.49 57.67
C ALA A 356 0.25 -9.83 57.16
N GLY A 357 0.57 -10.75 58.07
CA GLY A 357 1.03 -12.10 57.73
C GLY A 357 -0.04 -12.93 57.03
N TYR A 358 -1.29 -12.86 57.51
CA TYR A 358 -2.42 -13.53 56.86
C TYR A 358 -2.73 -12.96 55.47
N PHE A 359 -2.61 -11.64 55.28
CA PHE A 359 -2.85 -11.02 53.97
C PHE A 359 -1.83 -11.44 52.92
N LEU A 360 -0.55 -11.58 53.31
CA LEU A 360 0.50 -12.03 52.40
C LEU A 360 0.31 -13.51 52.01
N LEU A 361 -0.11 -14.35 52.95
CA LEU A 361 -0.42 -15.76 52.70
C LEU A 361 -1.63 -15.94 51.76
N ILE A 362 -2.66 -15.10 51.90
CA ILE A 362 -3.83 -15.10 51.01
C ILE A 362 -3.43 -14.69 49.58
N LEU A 363 -2.57 -13.68 49.43
CA LEU A 363 -2.10 -13.22 48.12
C LEU A 363 -1.21 -14.24 47.40
N ILE A 364 -0.41 -15.00 48.16
CA ILE A 364 0.43 -16.07 47.60
C ILE A 364 -0.46 -17.25 47.19
N MET A 365 -1.44 -17.64 48.01
CA MET A 365 -2.34 -18.75 47.68
C MET A 365 -3.27 -18.41 46.52
N SER A 366 -3.75 -17.17 46.39
CA SER A 366 -4.60 -16.76 45.26
C SER A 366 -3.86 -16.69 43.93
N SER A 367 -2.56 -16.37 43.94
CA SER A 367 -1.74 -16.39 42.73
C SER A 367 -1.38 -17.81 42.26
N ILE A 368 -1.43 -18.82 43.13
CA ILE A 368 -1.16 -20.23 42.80
C ILE A 368 -2.43 -20.93 42.27
N LEU A 369 -3.61 -20.49 42.70
CA LEU A 369 -4.91 -21.06 42.31
C LEU A 369 -5.49 -20.48 41.00
N CYS A 370 -4.84 -19.47 40.40
CA CYS A 370 -5.30 -18.81 39.16
C CYS A 370 -4.46 -19.13 37.91
N PHE A 371 -3.75 -20.27 37.90
CA PHE A 371 -3.16 -20.86 36.69
C PHE A 371 -3.83 -22.17 36.32
#